data_AF-A0A8T3XZQ7-F1
#
_entry.id   AF-A0A8T3XZQ7-F1
#
_cell.length_a   1.000
_cell.length_b   1.000
_cell.length_c   1.000
_cell.angle_alpha   90.00
_cell.angle_beta   90.00
_cell.angle_gamma   90.00
#
_symmetry.space_group_name_H-M   'P 1'
#
loop_
_entity.id
_entity.type
_entity.pdbx_description
1 polymer ?
#
loop_
_entity_poly.entity_id
_entity_poly.type
_entity_poly.pdbx_seq_one_letter_code
_entity_poly.pdbx_strand_id
1 'polypeptide(L)'
;MIGKRGNLLAENIIFIVLNLVFLTILIVFVVSKSQSPAMMEEEMAKQIALLIDSAKPVTTIKINVEDALSKAENNNYNQDIIFRQKNIVTVKLRDKGGYSYSFFNDADVSIFPDTSESEIKNYVITINNYN
;
A
#
# COMPACT_ATOMS: atom_id res chain seq x y z
N MET A 1 -0.66 -58.49 16.62
CA MET A 1 0.06 -57.27 16.16
C MET A 1 -0.75 -56.48 15.11
N ILE A 2 -2.03 -56.15 15.38
CA ILE A 2 -2.91 -55.49 14.38
C ILE A 2 -3.20 -54.01 14.73
N GLY A 3 -2.87 -53.54 15.94
CA GLY A 3 -3.12 -52.14 16.36
C GLY A 3 -2.03 -51.11 15.99
N LYS A 4 -0.81 -51.53 15.61
CA LYS A 4 0.30 -50.58 15.38
C LYS A 4 0.24 -49.86 14.03
N ARG A 5 -0.32 -50.50 12.98
CA ARG A 5 -0.40 -49.92 11.63
C ARG A 5 -1.52 -48.87 11.50
N GLY A 6 -2.66 -49.08 12.16
CA GLY A 6 -3.76 -48.12 12.19
C GLY A 6 -3.40 -46.82 12.93
N ASN A 7 -2.60 -46.93 14.00
CA ASN A 7 -2.16 -45.76 14.76
C ASN A 7 -1.20 -44.87 13.95
N LEU A 8 -0.28 -45.47 13.20
CA LEU A 8 0.64 -44.75 12.31
C LEU A 8 -0.08 -44.05 11.15
N LEU A 9 -1.16 -44.65 10.63
CA LEU A 9 -1.99 -44.01 9.60
C LEU A 9 -2.79 -42.83 10.16
N ALA A 10 -3.39 -42.99 11.35
CA ALA A 10 -4.13 -41.91 12.00
C ALA A 10 -3.22 -40.73 12.37
N GLU A 11 -2.02 -41.00 12.90
CA GLU A 11 -1.01 -39.97 13.23
C GLU A 11 -0.60 -39.16 12.00
N ASN A 12 -0.27 -39.83 10.89
CA ASN A 12 0.08 -39.15 9.65
C ASN A 12 -1.08 -38.33 9.07
N ILE A 13 -2.31 -38.84 9.14
CA ILE A 13 -3.50 -38.11 8.67
C ILE A 13 -3.70 -36.85 9.53
N ILE A 14 -3.62 -36.96 10.86
CA ILE A 14 -3.74 -35.82 11.78
C ILE A 14 -2.65 -34.79 11.49
N PHE A 15 -1.40 -35.23 11.28
CA PHE A 15 -0.29 -34.35 10.94
C PHE A 15 -0.53 -33.59 9.61
N ILE A 16 -1.01 -34.28 8.58
CA ILE A 16 -1.34 -33.66 7.29
C ILE A 16 -2.48 -32.64 7.46
N VAL A 17 -3.56 -33.02 8.16
CA VAL A 17 -4.70 -32.13 8.41
C VAL A 17 -4.27 -30.88 9.17
N LEU A 18 -3.46 -31.04 10.21
CA LEU A 18 -2.97 -29.92 11.02
C LEU A 18 -2.09 -28.98 10.19
N ASN A 19 -1.20 -29.51 9.36
CA ASN A 19 -0.38 -28.69 8.45
C ASN A 19 -1.23 -27.98 7.40
N LEU A 20 -2.28 -28.62 6.89
CA LEU A 20 -3.16 -28.02 5.89
C LEU A 20 -3.99 -26.89 6.50
N VAL A 21 -4.49 -27.07 7.72
CA VAL A 21 -5.16 -26.00 8.48
C VAL A 21 -4.18 -24.86 8.76
N PHE A 22 -2.96 -25.18 9.23
CA PHE A 22 -1.93 -24.18 9.49
C PHE A 22 -1.56 -23.38 8.23
N LEU A 23 -1.33 -24.05 7.10
CA LEU A 23 -1.04 -23.41 5.82
C LEU A 23 -2.19 -22.52 5.37
N THR A 24 -3.44 -22.96 5.55
CA THR A 24 -4.63 -22.17 5.23
C THR A 24 -4.68 -20.90 6.05
N ILE A 25 -4.44 -20.99 7.36
CA ILE A 25 -4.41 -19.83 8.27
C ILE A 25 -3.31 -18.85 7.83
N LEU A 26 -2.13 -19.35 7.45
CA LEU A 26 -1.04 -18.50 6.94
C LEU A 26 -1.43 -17.78 5.65
N ILE A 27 -2.05 -18.48 4.69
CA ILE A 27 -2.50 -17.87 3.43
C ILE A 27 -3.53 -16.77 3.70
N VAL A 28 -4.56 -17.05 4.52
CA VAL A 28 -5.58 -16.07 4.90
C VAL A 28 -4.94 -14.88 5.61
N PHE A 29 -3.99 -15.12 6.51
CA PHE A 29 -3.29 -14.06 7.22
C PHE A 29 -2.51 -13.15 6.26
N VAL A 30 -1.73 -13.70 5.33
CA VAL A 30 -0.97 -12.93 4.34
C VAL A 30 -1.91 -12.06 3.49
N VAL A 31 -3.00 -12.63 2.98
CA VAL A 31 -4.00 -11.89 2.19
C VAL A 31 -4.66 -10.78 3.03
N SER A 32 -4.98 -11.05 4.30
CA SER A 32 -5.59 -10.04 5.18
C SER A 32 -4.65 -8.88 5.49
N LYS A 33 -3.33 -9.12 5.55
CA LYS A 33 -2.34 -8.09 5.85
C LYS A 33 -1.94 -7.29 4.61
N SER A 34 -1.84 -7.94 3.45
CA SER A 34 -1.49 -7.25 2.20
C SER A 34 -2.51 -6.19 1.79
N GLN A 35 -3.77 -6.38 2.14
CA GLN A 35 -4.83 -5.43 1.80
C GLN A 35 -4.99 -4.27 2.81
N SER A 36 -4.23 -4.28 3.91
CA SER A 36 -4.32 -3.26 4.96
C SER A 36 -4.12 -1.85 4.40
N PRO A 37 -5.01 -0.87 4.70
CA PRO A 37 -4.82 0.52 4.33
C PRO A 37 -3.46 1.08 4.78
N ALA A 38 -2.95 0.61 5.93
CA ALA A 38 -1.64 1.01 6.45
C ALA A 38 -0.48 0.63 5.52
N MET A 39 -0.55 -0.57 4.93
CA MET A 39 0.49 -1.05 4.02
C MET A 39 0.45 -0.27 2.71
N MET A 40 -0.75 0.07 2.24
CA MET A 40 -0.92 0.89 1.04
C MET A 40 -0.45 2.34 1.26
N GLU A 41 -0.74 2.93 2.42
CA GLU A 41 -0.19 4.23 2.83
C GLU A 41 1.35 4.23 2.76
N GLU A 42 1.99 3.19 3.32
CA GLU A 42 3.45 3.05 3.32
C GLU A 42 4.03 2.82 1.92
N GLU A 43 3.45 1.92 1.14
CA GLU A 43 3.88 1.60 -0.22
C GLU A 43 3.80 2.84 -1.12
N MET A 44 2.65 3.53 -1.12
CA MET A 44 2.45 4.71 -1.95
C MET A 44 3.38 5.86 -1.54
N ALA A 45 3.53 6.13 -0.25
CA ALA A 45 4.44 7.19 0.22
C ALA A 45 5.88 6.95 -0.23
N LYS A 46 6.37 5.70 -0.13
CA LYS A 46 7.69 5.30 -0.60
C LYS A 46 7.82 5.40 -2.11
N GLN A 47 6.86 4.87 -2.86
CA GLN A 47 6.89 4.93 -4.32
C GLN A 47 6.91 6.37 -4.81
N ILE A 48 6.05 7.24 -4.28
CA ILE A 48 6.01 8.66 -4.65
C ILE A 48 7.34 9.35 -4.32
N ALA A 49 7.88 9.12 -3.12
CA ALA A 49 9.16 9.71 -2.73
C ALA A 49 10.32 9.26 -3.63
N LEU A 50 10.40 7.96 -3.95
CA LEU A 50 11.42 7.41 -4.86
C LEU A 50 11.24 7.90 -6.30
N LEU A 51 10.00 8.10 -6.75
CA LEU A 51 9.71 8.69 -8.05
C LEU A 51 10.20 10.15 -8.11
N ILE A 52 9.99 10.93 -7.05
CA ILE A 52 10.52 12.30 -6.93
C ILE A 52 12.06 12.29 -6.95
N ASP A 53 12.68 11.37 -6.23
CA ASP A 53 14.14 11.25 -6.15
C ASP A 53 14.79 10.84 -7.47
N SER A 54 14.09 10.05 -8.28
CA SER A 54 14.59 9.57 -9.59
C SER A 54 14.17 10.44 -10.78
N ALA A 55 13.24 11.37 -10.59
CA ALA A 55 12.77 12.25 -11.64
C ALA A 55 13.86 13.21 -12.14
N LYS A 56 13.61 13.84 -13.30
CA LYS A 56 14.38 15.01 -13.76
C LYS A 56 13.54 16.26 -13.52
N PRO A 57 14.15 17.47 -13.49
CA PRO A 57 13.37 18.71 -13.48
C PRO A 57 12.41 18.74 -14.67
N VAL A 58 11.28 19.42 -14.51
CA VAL A 58 10.25 19.57 -15.55
C VAL A 58 9.64 18.22 -15.95
N THR A 59 9.55 17.26 -15.01
CA THR A 59 8.85 15.99 -15.22
C THR A 59 7.48 16.05 -14.58
N THR A 60 6.46 15.60 -15.32
CA THR A 60 5.11 15.40 -14.83
C THR A 60 4.82 13.90 -14.75
N ILE A 61 4.48 13.42 -13.56
CA ILE A 61 4.16 12.02 -13.28
C ILE A 61 2.67 11.94 -12.96
N LYS A 62 1.94 11.08 -13.67
CA LYS A 62 0.53 10.78 -13.40
C LYS A 62 0.44 9.40 -12.77
N ILE A 63 -0.10 9.34 -11.56
CA ILE A 63 -0.26 8.10 -10.79
C ILE A 63 -1.75 7.80 -10.67
N ASN A 64 -2.16 6.59 -11.03
CA ASN A 64 -3.50 6.09 -10.75
C ASN A 64 -3.60 5.75 -9.25
N VAL A 65 -4.59 6.33 -8.57
CA VAL A 65 -4.84 6.15 -7.14
C VAL A 65 -6.27 5.67 -6.87
N GLU A 66 -6.94 5.11 -7.87
CA GLU A 66 -8.34 4.67 -7.81
C GLU A 66 -8.60 3.67 -6.67
N ASP A 67 -7.72 2.68 -6.52
CA ASP A 67 -7.77 1.72 -5.42
C ASP A 67 -7.59 2.40 -4.05
N ALA A 68 -6.75 3.43 -3.97
CA ALA A 68 -6.47 4.15 -2.74
C ALA A 68 -7.67 5.02 -2.34
N LEU A 69 -8.30 5.68 -3.31
CA LEU A 69 -9.52 6.45 -3.11
C LEU A 69 -10.67 5.56 -2.67
N SER A 70 -10.85 4.41 -3.34
CA SER A 70 -11.86 3.42 -2.95
C SER A 70 -11.65 2.93 -1.51
N LYS A 71 -10.40 2.72 -1.08
CA LYS A 71 -10.10 2.38 0.32
C LYS A 71 -10.33 3.54 1.27
N ALA A 72 -10.05 4.77 0.87
CA ALA A 72 -10.30 5.96 1.68
C ALA A 72 -11.80 6.14 1.94
N GLU A 73 -12.64 5.99 0.90
CA GLU A 73 -14.10 6.02 0.99
C GLU A 73 -14.63 4.93 1.92
N ASN A 74 -14.15 3.69 1.79
CA ASN A 74 -14.50 2.59 2.69
C ASN A 74 -14.12 2.86 4.15
N ASN A 75 -13.13 3.72 4.40
CA ASN A 75 -12.73 4.17 5.74
C ASN A 75 -13.37 5.50 6.15
N ASN A 76 -14.34 6.03 5.39
CA ASN A 76 -14.99 7.34 5.58
C ASN A 76 -14.00 8.52 5.59
N TYR A 77 -12.89 8.40 4.86
CA TYR A 77 -11.90 9.44 4.73
C TYR A 77 -12.11 10.20 3.42
N ASN A 78 -12.69 11.40 3.52
CA ASN A 78 -13.11 12.22 2.37
C ASN A 78 -12.18 13.44 2.13
N GLN A 79 -10.95 13.39 2.64
CA GLN A 79 -9.95 14.44 2.47
C GLN A 79 -8.93 14.03 1.40
N ASP A 80 -8.04 14.96 1.01
CA ASP A 80 -6.90 14.63 0.17
C ASP A 80 -6.10 13.46 0.76
N ILE A 81 -5.67 12.54 -0.09
CA ILE A 81 -4.99 11.32 0.33
C ILE A 81 -3.47 11.46 0.29
N ILE A 82 -2.93 12.43 -0.46
CA ILE A 82 -1.49 12.67 -0.60
C ILE A 82 -1.19 14.11 -0.21
N PHE A 83 -0.28 14.29 0.73
CA PHE A 83 0.19 15.57 1.24
C PHE A 83 1.70 15.68 1.05
N ARG A 84 2.17 16.90 0.80
CA ARG A 84 3.59 17.21 0.74
C ARG A 84 3.94 18.29 1.76
N GLN A 85 4.97 18.05 2.55
CA GLN A 85 5.54 19.02 3.48
C GLN A 85 7.06 19.00 3.35
N LYS A 86 7.63 20.03 2.71
CA LYS A 86 9.08 20.11 2.39
C LYS A 86 9.56 18.85 1.66
N ASN A 87 10.51 18.10 2.19
CA ASN A 87 11.03 16.87 1.59
C ASN A 87 10.27 15.60 2.04
N ILE A 88 9.09 15.75 2.64
CA ILE A 88 8.28 14.64 3.17
C ILE A 88 6.99 14.53 2.37
N VAL A 89 6.72 13.32 1.87
CA VAL A 89 5.43 12.93 1.30
C VAL A 89 4.68 12.12 2.36
N THR A 90 3.43 12.49 2.60
CA THR A 90 2.54 11.78 3.51
C THR A 90 1.34 11.25 2.73
N VAL A 91 1.08 9.96 2.82
CA VAL A 91 -0.13 9.36 2.26
C VAL A 91 -1.02 8.92 3.41
N LYS A 92 -2.31 9.28 3.35
CA LYS A 92 -3.29 9.01 4.40
C LYS A 92 -4.62 8.59 3.80
N LEU A 93 -5.12 7.44 4.23
CA LEU A 93 -6.39 6.85 3.75
C LEU A 93 -7.43 6.70 4.88
N ARG A 94 -7.09 7.12 6.10
CA ARG A 94 -7.94 6.99 7.31
C ARG A 94 -7.54 7.98 8.39
N ASP A 95 -8.47 8.39 9.24
CA ASP A 95 -8.25 9.43 10.26
C ASP A 95 -7.09 9.16 11.22
N LYS A 96 -7.00 7.94 11.74
CA LYS A 96 -5.99 7.50 12.71
C LYS A 96 -4.79 6.79 12.07
N GLY A 97 -4.50 7.12 10.82
CA GLY A 97 -3.41 6.52 10.05
C GLY A 97 -2.63 7.56 9.27
N GLY A 98 -1.95 7.07 8.24
CA GLY A 98 -1.04 7.83 7.42
C GLY A 98 0.39 7.36 7.60
N TYR A 99 1.13 7.39 6.51
CA TYR A 99 2.56 7.10 6.47
C TYR A 99 3.30 8.23 5.78
N SER A 100 4.41 8.63 6.38
CA SER A 100 5.27 9.70 5.86
C SER A 100 6.61 9.10 5.46
N TYR A 101 7.09 9.48 4.27
CA TYR A 101 8.40 9.10 3.79
C TYR A 101 9.13 10.32 3.22
N SER A 102 10.41 10.44 3.54
CA SER A 102 11.25 11.53 3.08
C SER A 102 11.90 11.17 1.74
N PHE A 103 11.87 12.10 0.80
CA PHE A 103 12.73 12.07 -0.38
C PHE A 103 14.02 12.87 -0.12
N PHE A 104 15.09 12.51 -0.82
CA PHE A 104 16.44 13.01 -0.59
C PHE A 104 16.73 14.32 -1.34
N ASN A 105 16.16 14.49 -2.53
CA ASN A 105 16.43 15.68 -3.35
C ASN A 105 15.69 16.91 -2.80
N ASP A 106 16.32 18.09 -2.88
CA ASP A 106 15.63 19.37 -2.60
C ASP A 106 14.81 19.81 -3.83
N ALA A 107 13.88 18.94 -4.24
CA ALA A 107 12.97 19.23 -5.34
C ALA A 107 11.81 20.11 -4.89
N ASP A 108 11.51 21.11 -5.71
CA ASP A 108 10.21 21.77 -5.68
C ASP A 108 9.17 20.90 -6.39
N VAL A 109 8.31 20.27 -5.60
CA VAL A 109 7.29 19.32 -6.06
C VAL A 109 5.91 19.84 -5.73
N SER A 110 5.05 19.86 -6.76
CA SER A 110 3.62 20.11 -6.63
C SER A 110 2.85 18.80 -6.80
N ILE A 111 1.93 18.51 -5.88
CA ILE A 111 1.08 17.31 -5.92
C ILE A 111 -0.37 17.77 -5.84
N PHE A 112 -1.20 17.36 -6.80
CA PHE A 112 -2.62 17.71 -6.83
C PHE A 112 -3.45 16.62 -7.53
N PRO A 113 -4.74 16.49 -7.17
CA PRO A 113 -5.64 15.58 -7.87
C PRO A 113 -5.86 16.03 -9.31
N ASP A 114 -5.92 15.06 -10.24
CA ASP A 114 -6.25 15.32 -11.63
C ASP A 114 -7.76 15.57 -11.77
N THR A 115 -8.14 16.83 -12.01
CA THR A 115 -9.54 17.25 -12.20
C THR A 115 -9.97 17.26 -13.67
N SER A 116 -9.18 16.68 -14.58
CA SER A 116 -9.53 16.64 -16.01
C SER A 116 -10.69 15.69 -16.33
N GLU A 117 -10.97 14.74 -15.44
CA GLU A 117 -12.09 13.79 -15.53
C GLU A 117 -13.19 14.13 -14.51
N SER A 118 -14.43 13.67 -14.76
CA SER A 118 -15.59 13.88 -13.87
C SER A 118 -15.39 13.29 -12.46
N GLU A 119 -14.48 12.32 -12.32
CA GLU A 119 -14.09 11.69 -11.07
C GLU A 119 -12.57 11.72 -10.94
N ILE A 120 -12.07 11.98 -9.73
CA ILE A 120 -10.63 11.97 -9.46
C ILE A 120 -10.18 10.51 -9.48
N LYS A 121 -9.42 10.11 -10.50
CA LYS A 121 -8.79 8.78 -10.58
C LYS A 121 -7.28 8.81 -10.43
N ASN A 122 -6.69 9.97 -10.69
CA ASN A 122 -5.26 10.13 -10.78
C ASN A 122 -4.80 11.33 -9.94
N TYR A 123 -3.57 11.25 -9.46
CA TYR A 123 -2.84 12.39 -8.92
C TYR A 123 -1.71 12.76 -9.87
N VAL A 124 -1.51 14.07 -10.05
CA VAL A 124 -0.44 14.63 -10.86
C VAL A 124 0.64 15.15 -9.92
N ILE A 125 1.87 14.72 -10.17
CA ILE A 125 3.07 15.13 -9.47
C ILE A 125 3.94 15.87 -10.48
N THR A 126 4.18 17.15 -10.25
CA THR A 126 5.04 17.97 -11.11
C THR A 126 6.31 18.34 -10.34
N ILE A 127 7.46 17.97 -10.90
CA ILE A 127 8.77 18.37 -10.41
C ILE A 127 9.16 19.64 -11.15
N ASN A 128 9.11 20.79 -10.48
CA ASN A 128 9.35 22.10 -11.09
C ASN A 128 10.85 22.36 -11.27
N ASN A 129 11.63 22.16 -10.21
CA ASN A 129 13.07 22.39 -10.19
C ASN A 129 13.77 21.60 -9.06
N TYR A 130 15.09 21.43 -9.15
CA TYR A 130 15.94 21.04 -8.02
C TYR A 130 16.65 22.29 -7.49
N ASN A 131 16.62 22.50 -6.17
CA ASN A 131 17.46 23.49 -5.49
C ASN A 131 18.84 22.92 -5.16
#